data_AF-A0A8B8V8T2-F1
#
_entry.id   AF-A0A8B8V8T2-F1
#
_cell.length_a   1.000
_cell.length_b   1.000
_cell.length_c   1.000
_cell.angle_alpha   90.00
_cell.angle_beta   90.00
_cell.angle_gamma   90.00
#
_symmetry.space_group_name_H-M   'P 1'
#
loop_
_entity.id
_entity.type
_entity.pdbx_description
1 polymer ?
#
loop_
_entity_poly.entity_id
_entity_poly.type
_entity_poly.pdbx_seq_one_letter_code
_entity_poly.pdbx_strand_id
1 'polypeptide(L)'
;MYHFFRTQKIIWMPQELDAFQPYPVEIMPGRIYLGNFRQACDPKVQKDLKIKAHVNVSMETGPFFVGDADKLLHIQIEDSLEASITPFLRHLCHFIEVHLELGSVILVFSTMGISRSCAAILAYLMHQNEQTLKRSWAYVKKCKTNMRPNRALVAQLSEWEKVVLGDIVTDILDPLY
;
A
#
# COMPACT_ATOMS: atom_id res chain seq x y z
N MET A 1 -8.37 -49.45 19.13
CA MET A 1 -9.69 -48.80 19.26
C MET A 1 -9.44 -47.30 19.30
N TYR A 2 -9.81 -46.59 18.23
CA TYR A 2 -9.47 -45.18 17.99
C TYR A 2 -10.13 -44.23 19.01
N HIS A 3 -9.41 -43.21 19.45
CA HIS A 3 -10.02 -41.97 19.92
C HIS A 3 -9.28 -40.74 19.35
N PHE A 4 -9.85 -40.26 18.24
CA PHE A 4 -10.00 -38.85 17.86
C PHE A 4 -8.76 -37.97 17.66
N PHE A 5 -8.44 -37.76 16.39
CA PHE A 5 -8.00 -36.48 15.85
C PHE A 5 -8.97 -35.36 16.29
N ARG A 6 -8.54 -34.52 17.23
CA ARG A 6 -9.11 -33.17 17.43
C ARG A 6 -8.18 -32.15 16.79
N THR A 7 -8.21 -32.06 15.46
CA THR A 7 -7.89 -30.77 14.83
C THR A 7 -9.05 -29.85 15.15
N GLN A 8 -8.81 -28.80 15.93
CA GLN A 8 -9.70 -27.64 16.00
C GLN A 8 -9.66 -26.97 14.61
N LYS A 9 -10.42 -27.49 13.66
CA LYS A 9 -10.85 -26.70 12.51
C LYS A 9 -11.84 -25.70 13.05
N ILE A 10 -11.37 -24.46 13.27
CA ILE A 10 -12.26 -23.34 13.55
C ILE A 10 -13.08 -23.13 12.28
N ILE A 11 -14.32 -23.63 12.29
CA ILE A 11 -15.30 -23.41 11.24
C ILE A 11 -15.99 -22.10 11.61
N TRP A 12 -15.56 -21.00 11.00
CA TRP A 12 -16.25 -19.72 11.12
C TRP A 12 -17.60 -19.80 10.41
N MET A 13 -18.66 -19.32 11.03
CA MET A 13 -19.96 -19.16 10.38
C MET A 13 -19.87 -18.07 9.29
N PRO A 14 -20.65 -18.14 8.19
CA PRO A 14 -20.62 -17.11 7.15
C PRO A 14 -20.80 -15.68 7.69
N GLN A 15 -21.66 -15.52 8.70
CA GLN A 15 -21.87 -14.23 9.39
C GLN A 15 -20.66 -13.75 10.19
N GLU A 16 -19.85 -14.66 10.74
CA GLU A 16 -18.61 -14.33 11.46
C GLU A 16 -17.47 -14.00 10.49
N LEU A 17 -17.44 -14.63 9.31
CA LEU A 17 -16.55 -14.27 8.20
C LEU A 17 -16.90 -12.89 7.61
N ASP A 18 -18.19 -12.59 7.48
CA ASP A 18 -18.67 -11.28 7.00
C ASP A 18 -18.39 -10.15 8.02
N ALA A 19 -18.29 -10.50 9.32
CA ALA A 19 -17.88 -9.58 10.38
C ALA A 19 -16.36 -9.35 10.45
N PHE A 20 -15.55 -10.18 9.78
CA PHE A 20 -14.11 -10.00 9.69
C PHE A 20 -13.80 -8.85 8.73
N GLN A 21 -13.65 -7.64 9.26
CA GLN A 21 -12.94 -6.61 8.50
C GLN A 21 -11.46 -6.99 8.45
N PRO A 22 -10.89 -7.28 7.27
CA PRO A 22 -9.49 -7.60 7.17
C PRO A 22 -8.68 -6.37 7.58
N TYR A 23 -7.60 -6.57 8.32
CA TYR A 23 -6.63 -5.51 8.57
C TYR A 23 -5.93 -5.13 7.25
N PRO A 24 -5.34 -3.92 7.17
CA PRO A 24 -4.41 -3.59 6.11
C PRO A 24 -3.36 -4.68 5.89
N VAL A 25 -2.96 -4.89 4.64
CA VAL A 25 -1.92 -5.86 4.31
C VAL A 25 -0.57 -5.34 4.79
N GLU A 26 0.19 -6.18 5.46
CA GLU A 26 1.55 -5.87 5.87
C GLU A 26 2.50 -5.98 4.67
N ILE A 27 3.13 -4.85 4.29
CA ILE A 27 4.11 -4.79 3.20
C ILE A 27 5.52 -4.89 3.77
N MET A 28 5.80 -4.20 4.86
CA MET A 28 7.04 -4.33 5.61
C MET A 28 6.71 -4.67 7.05
N PRO A 29 7.17 -5.81 7.58
CA PRO A 29 6.78 -6.29 8.90
C PRO A 29 6.90 -5.22 9.99
N GLY A 30 5.79 -4.95 10.68
CA GLY A 30 5.65 -4.00 11.78
C GLY A 30 5.86 -2.53 11.40
N ARG A 31 6.05 -2.20 10.12
CA ARG A 31 6.52 -0.88 9.67
C ARG A 31 5.63 -0.22 8.63
N ILE A 32 5.29 -0.92 7.56
CA ILE A 32 4.45 -0.37 6.48
C ILE A 32 3.27 -1.29 6.21
N TYR A 33 2.09 -0.71 6.27
CA TYR A 33 0.82 -1.35 5.94
C TYR A 33 0.19 -0.69 4.71
N LEU A 34 -0.47 -1.51 3.88
CA LEU A 34 -1.21 -1.07 2.70
C LEU A 34 -2.69 -1.39 2.90
N GLY A 35 -3.51 -0.34 2.91
CA GLY A 35 -4.94 -0.45 3.18
C GLY A 35 -5.84 0.33 2.23
N ASN A 36 -7.11 0.37 2.61
CA ASN A 36 -8.15 1.18 1.99
C ASN A 36 -8.61 2.31 2.93
N PHE A 37 -9.45 3.21 2.42
CA PHE A 37 -9.91 4.38 3.17
C PHE A 37 -10.70 4.00 4.44
N ARG A 38 -11.52 2.95 4.39
CA ARG A 38 -12.28 2.48 5.56
C ARG A 38 -11.36 2.05 6.70
N GLN A 39 -10.30 1.31 6.38
CA GLN A 39 -9.30 0.87 7.36
C GLN A 39 -8.49 2.05 7.93
N ALA A 40 -8.20 3.06 7.11
CA ALA A 40 -7.55 4.28 7.59
C ALA A 40 -8.42 5.06 8.59
N CYS A 41 -9.74 5.04 8.41
CA CYS A 41 -10.69 5.64 9.34
C CYS A 41 -11.03 4.78 10.56
N ASP A 42 -10.62 3.51 10.61
CA ASP A 42 -10.95 2.61 11.72
C ASP A 42 -10.01 2.85 12.93
N PRO A 43 -10.53 3.37 14.07
CA PRO A 43 -9.71 3.63 15.26
C PRO A 43 -9.06 2.36 15.84
N LYS A 44 -9.68 1.20 15.66
CA LYS A 44 -9.13 -0.08 16.11
C LYS A 44 -7.89 -0.46 15.30
N VAL A 45 -7.93 -0.28 13.98
CA VAL A 45 -6.75 -0.46 13.11
C VAL A 45 -5.63 0.49 13.52
N GLN A 46 -5.95 1.77 13.74
CA GLN A 46 -4.96 2.76 14.18
C GLN A 46 -4.28 2.37 15.49
N LYS A 47 -5.08 1.93 16.48
CA LYS A 47 -4.62 1.55 17.82
C LYS A 47 -3.79 0.26 17.79
N ASP A 48 -4.31 -0.79 17.18
CA ASP A 48 -3.72 -2.13 17.25
C ASP A 48 -2.41 -2.20 16.45
N LEU A 49 -2.34 -1.52 15.30
CA LEU A 49 -1.13 -1.42 14.49
C LEU A 49 -0.20 -0.28 14.94
N LYS A 50 -0.62 0.55 15.89
CA LYS A 50 0.13 1.71 16.40
C LYS A 50 0.55 2.67 15.28
N ILE A 51 -0.37 2.95 14.35
CA ILE A 51 -0.11 3.83 13.21
C ILE A 51 0.26 5.23 13.71
N LYS A 52 1.34 5.77 13.15
CA LYS A 52 1.89 7.10 13.49
C LYS A 52 1.99 8.05 12.30
N ALA A 53 1.86 7.54 11.07
CA ALA A 53 1.83 8.38 9.87
C ALA A 53 0.95 7.75 8.78
N HIS A 54 0.33 8.61 7.97
CA HIS A 54 -0.53 8.24 6.85
C HIS A 54 0.03 8.76 5.53
N VAL A 55 -0.07 7.93 4.50
CA VAL A 55 0.03 8.35 3.10
C VAL A 55 -1.32 8.09 2.44
N ASN A 56 -2.09 9.15 2.22
CA ASN A 56 -3.38 9.09 1.54
C ASN A 56 -3.20 9.42 0.05
N VAL A 57 -3.41 8.46 -0.83
CA VAL A 57 -3.31 8.61 -2.29
C VAL A 57 -4.72 8.56 -2.90
N SER A 58 -5.59 9.45 -2.45
CA SER A 58 -6.99 9.52 -2.89
C SER A 58 -7.56 10.93 -2.74
N MET A 59 -8.76 11.17 -3.29
CA MET A 59 -9.40 12.48 -3.23
C MET A 59 -10.04 12.74 -1.86
N GLU A 60 -10.41 11.65 -1.18
CA GLU A 60 -11.12 11.64 0.08
C GLU A 60 -10.28 12.25 1.20
N THR A 61 -10.93 13.08 2.01
CA THR A 61 -10.39 13.62 3.25
C THR A 61 -10.99 12.87 4.43
N GLY A 62 -10.21 12.70 5.48
CA GLY A 62 -10.65 12.11 6.74
C GLY A 62 -10.06 12.87 7.92
N PRO A 63 -10.50 12.59 9.15
CA PRO A 63 -10.01 13.24 10.36
C PRO A 63 -8.62 12.70 10.77
N PHE A 64 -7.70 12.59 9.82
CA PHE A 64 -6.35 12.07 10.04
C PHE A 64 -5.45 13.17 10.60
N PHE A 65 -4.80 12.90 11.73
CA PHE A 65 -3.77 13.77 12.32
C PHE A 65 -4.16 15.26 12.36
N VAL A 66 -5.40 15.58 12.75
CA VAL A 66 -5.88 16.97 12.83
C VAL A 66 -4.97 17.77 13.76
N GLY A 67 -4.33 18.81 13.21
CA GLY A 67 -3.37 19.65 13.94
C GLY A 67 -1.91 19.19 13.87
N ASP A 68 -1.59 18.13 13.14
CA ASP A 68 -0.24 17.58 12.97
C ASP A 68 0.00 17.17 11.51
N ALA A 69 0.32 18.16 10.67
CA ALA A 69 0.51 17.97 9.23
C ALA A 69 1.72 17.08 8.89
N ASP A 70 2.70 16.98 9.78
CA ASP A 70 3.93 16.22 9.55
C ASP A 70 3.67 14.69 9.51
N LYS A 71 2.51 14.25 10.01
CA LYS A 71 2.10 12.83 10.02
C LYS A 71 1.17 12.45 8.86
N LEU A 72 0.79 13.38 8.00
CA LEU A 72 -0.12 13.12 6.88
C LEU A 72 0.47 13.64 5.57
N LEU A 73 0.85 12.71 4.69
CA LEU A 73 1.04 13.02 3.29
C LEU A 73 -0.26 12.74 2.52
N HIS A 74 -0.89 13.79 2.00
CA HIS A 74 -2.09 13.67 1.17
C HIS A 74 -1.78 13.99 -0.29
N ILE A 75 -1.76 12.97 -1.13
CA ILE A 75 -1.63 13.06 -2.59
C ILE A 75 -3.02 12.91 -3.22
N GLN A 76 -3.61 14.05 -3.60
CA GLN A 76 -4.96 14.09 -4.17
C GLN A 76 -4.94 13.77 -5.67
N ILE A 77 -5.20 12.50 -5.99
CA ILE A 77 -5.37 12.03 -7.37
C ILE A 77 -6.56 11.08 -7.51
N GLU A 78 -7.22 11.13 -8.66
CA GLU A 78 -8.24 10.16 -9.07
C GLU A 78 -7.62 8.83 -9.50
N ASP A 79 -8.42 7.76 -9.50
CA ASP A 79 -8.00 6.45 -10.06
C ASP A 79 -8.32 6.36 -11.55
N SER A 80 -7.93 7.38 -12.31
CA SER A 80 -8.21 7.53 -13.73
C SER A 80 -6.94 7.37 -14.56
N LEU A 81 -7.09 7.35 -15.89
CA LEU A 81 -5.96 7.24 -16.80
C LEU A 81 -5.27 8.60 -17.03
N GLU A 82 -5.95 9.68 -16.67
CA GLU A 82 -5.50 11.07 -16.79
C GLU A 82 -4.72 11.53 -15.55
N ALA A 83 -4.88 10.81 -14.42
CA ALA A 83 -4.24 11.15 -13.16
C ALA A 83 -2.72 10.93 -13.19
N SER A 84 -1.96 11.83 -12.55
CA SER A 84 -0.50 11.77 -12.49
C SER A 84 0.01 11.69 -11.05
N ILE A 85 0.64 10.57 -10.69
CA ILE A 85 1.33 10.37 -9.41
C ILE A 85 2.82 10.76 -9.48
N THR A 86 3.41 10.76 -10.68
CA THR A 86 4.84 11.02 -10.90
C THR A 86 5.40 12.26 -10.17
N PRO A 87 4.72 13.43 -10.18
CA PRO A 87 5.25 14.63 -9.52
C PRO A 87 5.48 14.45 -8.01
N PHE A 88 4.75 13.52 -7.39
CA PHE A 88 4.76 13.30 -5.95
C PHE A 88 5.72 12.19 -5.52
N LEU A 89 6.25 11.38 -6.43
CA LEU A 89 6.99 10.16 -6.07
C LEU A 89 8.25 10.42 -5.24
N ARG A 90 9.01 11.48 -5.54
CA ARG A 90 10.18 11.86 -4.73
C ARG A 90 9.79 12.23 -3.30
N HIS A 91 8.77 13.08 -3.17
CA HIS A 91 8.29 13.53 -1.87
C HIS A 91 7.67 12.37 -1.06
N LEU A 92 6.93 11.49 -1.74
CA LEU A 92 6.41 10.25 -1.17
C LEU A 92 7.52 9.36 -0.59
N CYS A 93 8.59 9.10 -1.36
CA CYS A 93 9.68 8.26 -0.89
C CYS A 93 10.37 8.88 0.33
N HIS A 94 10.68 10.17 0.25
CA HIS A 94 11.28 10.92 1.35
C HIS A 94 10.42 10.93 2.62
N PHE A 95 9.10 11.16 2.49
CA PHE A 95 8.17 11.12 3.63
C PHE A 95 8.19 9.75 4.32
N ILE A 96 8.14 8.66 3.55
CA ILE A 96 8.16 7.30 4.10
C ILE A 96 9.50 7.04 4.80
N GLU A 97 10.62 7.41 4.20
CA GLU A 97 11.97 7.28 4.77
C GLU A 97 12.10 7.96 6.13
N VAL A 98 11.77 9.25 6.20
CA VAL A 98 11.86 10.03 7.44
C VAL A 98 11.02 9.39 8.54
N HIS A 99 9.80 8.95 8.23
CA HIS A 99 8.94 8.31 9.22
C HIS A 99 9.46 6.94 9.66
N LEU A 100 10.08 6.17 8.78
CA LEU A 100 10.72 4.91 9.18
C LEU A 100 11.93 5.14 10.08
N GLU A 101 12.74 6.16 9.82
CA GLU A 101 13.87 6.54 10.68
C GLU A 101 13.41 6.96 12.09
N LEU A 102 12.26 7.63 12.18
CA LEU A 102 11.60 7.98 13.44
C LEU A 102 10.94 6.78 14.15
N GLY A 103 10.97 5.59 13.56
CA GLY A 103 10.30 4.40 14.09
C GLY A 103 8.77 4.51 14.05
N SER A 104 8.23 5.28 13.10
CA SER A 104 6.80 5.36 12.84
C SER A 104 6.30 4.12 12.11
N VAL A 105 5.10 3.68 12.49
CA VAL A 105 4.33 2.72 11.70
C VAL A 105 3.48 3.49 10.71
N ILE A 106 3.60 3.17 9.43
CA ILE A 106 3.02 3.94 8.32
C ILE A 106 1.88 3.15 7.69
N LEU A 107 0.74 3.81 7.47
CA LEU A 107 -0.36 3.28 6.68
C LEU A 107 -0.45 4.02 5.34
N VAL A 108 -0.25 3.30 4.24
CA VAL A 108 -0.41 3.81 2.87
C VAL A 108 -1.74 3.30 2.32
N PHE A 109 -2.61 4.20 1.89
CA PHE A 109 -3.96 3.82 1.47
C PHE A 109 -4.52 4.72 0.36
N SER A 110 -5.57 4.22 -0.27
CA SER A 110 -6.43 4.94 -1.20
C SER A 110 -7.87 4.46 -0.99
N THR A 111 -8.85 4.94 -1.77
CA THR A 111 -10.27 4.56 -1.65
C THR A 111 -10.47 3.06 -1.44
N MET A 112 -9.96 2.24 -2.37
CA MET A 112 -10.14 0.79 -2.38
C MET A 112 -8.89 0.03 -1.94
N GLY A 113 -7.74 0.71 -1.90
CA GLY A 113 -6.46 0.05 -1.62
C GLY A 113 -6.11 -1.00 -2.67
N ILE A 114 -6.30 -0.73 -3.97
CA ILE A 114 -6.07 -1.71 -5.06
C ILE A 114 -5.10 -1.18 -6.12
N SER A 115 -5.21 0.12 -6.46
CA SER A 115 -4.48 0.75 -7.56
C SER A 115 -3.51 1.83 -7.07
N ARG A 116 -3.98 3.05 -6.79
CA ARG A 116 -3.16 4.22 -6.36
C ARG A 116 -2.19 3.94 -5.20
N SER A 117 -2.66 3.41 -4.08
CA SER A 117 -1.78 3.09 -2.94
C SER A 117 -0.80 1.95 -3.21
N CYS A 118 -1.18 1.02 -4.10
CA CYS A 118 -0.25 -0.01 -4.57
C CYS A 118 0.85 0.61 -5.43
N ALA A 119 0.51 1.54 -6.33
CA ALA A 119 1.50 2.26 -7.12
C ALA A 119 2.47 3.08 -6.23
N ALA A 120 1.96 3.74 -5.19
CA ALA A 120 2.79 4.44 -4.21
C ALA A 120 3.78 3.50 -3.50
N ILE A 121 3.31 2.34 -3.03
CA ILE A 121 4.19 1.32 -2.42
C ILE A 121 5.23 0.79 -3.41
N LEU A 122 4.84 0.54 -4.66
CA LEU A 122 5.76 0.07 -5.70
C LEU A 122 6.86 1.10 -5.94
N ALA A 123 6.51 2.37 -6.12
CA ALA A 123 7.49 3.44 -6.32
C ALA A 123 8.48 3.55 -5.16
N TYR A 124 7.99 3.45 -3.92
CA TYR A 124 8.83 3.45 -2.73
C TYR A 124 9.77 2.24 -2.67
N LEU A 125 9.27 1.03 -2.92
CA LEU A 125 10.10 -0.19 -2.91
C LEU A 125 11.14 -0.20 -4.03
N MET A 126 10.83 0.40 -5.18
CA MET A 126 11.81 0.59 -6.25
C MET A 126 12.92 1.52 -5.79
N HIS A 127 12.57 2.67 -5.23
CA HIS A 127 13.52 3.67 -4.74
C HIS A 127 14.42 3.11 -3.64
N GLN A 128 13.85 2.56 -2.58
CA GLN A 128 14.59 2.10 -1.41
C GLN A 128 15.57 0.96 -1.67
N ASN A 129 15.18 0.03 -2.54
CA ASN A 129 15.97 -1.17 -2.79
C ASN A 129 16.74 -1.08 -4.11
N GLU A 130 16.73 0.08 -4.77
CA GLU A 130 17.31 0.30 -6.10
C GLU A 130 16.96 -0.86 -7.05
N GLN A 131 15.66 -1.15 -7.18
CA GLN A 131 15.18 -2.33 -7.90
C GLN A 131 14.11 -2.02 -8.94
N THR A 132 13.95 -2.96 -9.87
CA THR A 132 13.00 -2.87 -10.97
C THR A 132 11.55 -2.86 -10.51
N LEU A 133 10.68 -2.28 -11.33
CA LEU A 133 9.22 -2.36 -11.20
C LEU A 133 8.79 -3.83 -11.14
N LYS A 134 9.33 -4.69 -12.01
CA LYS A 134 9.05 -6.15 -12.00
C LYS A 134 9.32 -6.79 -10.63
N ARG A 135 10.45 -6.49 -9.99
CA ARG A 135 10.81 -7.08 -8.70
C ARG A 135 9.91 -6.57 -7.58
N SER A 136 9.66 -5.25 -7.54
CA SER A 136 8.73 -4.65 -6.59
C SER A 136 7.30 -5.16 -6.77
N TRP A 137 6.85 -5.32 -8.02
CA TRP A 137 5.55 -5.86 -8.38
C TRP A 137 5.35 -7.28 -7.87
N ALA A 138 6.32 -8.16 -8.16
CA ALA A 138 6.28 -9.54 -7.71
C ALA A 138 6.22 -9.66 -6.18
N TYR A 139 6.92 -8.78 -5.45
CA TYR A 139 6.86 -8.72 -4.00
C TYR A 139 5.47 -8.30 -3.51
N VAL A 140 4.97 -7.14 -3.95
CA VAL A 140 3.68 -6.61 -3.48
C VAL A 140 2.53 -7.54 -3.87
N LYS A 141 2.58 -8.18 -5.04
CA LYS A 141 1.57 -9.15 -5.47
C LYS A 141 1.50 -10.39 -4.57
N LYS A 142 2.62 -10.82 -3.98
CA LYS A 142 2.65 -11.91 -2.98
C LYS A 142 1.99 -11.49 -1.67
N CYS A 143 2.25 -10.26 -1.21
CA CYS A 143 1.60 -9.71 -0.01
C CYS A 143 0.11 -9.45 -0.25
N LYS A 144 -0.23 -8.98 -1.45
CA LYS A 144 -1.55 -8.47 -1.82
C LYS A 144 -1.99 -8.99 -3.19
N THR A 145 -2.66 -10.14 -3.18
CA THR A 145 -3.05 -10.86 -4.39
C THR A 145 -4.02 -10.09 -5.29
N ASN A 146 -4.84 -9.20 -4.72
CA ASN A 146 -5.78 -8.36 -5.47
C ASN A 146 -5.21 -7.00 -5.91
N MET A 147 -3.90 -6.75 -5.77
CA MET A 147 -3.25 -5.56 -6.31
C MET A 147 -3.48 -5.47 -7.82
N ARG A 148 -3.89 -4.27 -8.29
CA ARG A 148 -4.11 -3.95 -9.70
C ARG A 148 -4.05 -2.42 -9.96
N PRO A 149 -2.86 -1.80 -9.95
CA PRO A 149 -2.65 -0.47 -10.51
C PRO A 149 -3.25 -0.33 -11.90
N ASN A 150 -3.84 0.83 -12.19
CA ASN A 150 -4.30 1.11 -13.54
C ASN A 150 -3.10 1.28 -14.50
N ARG A 151 -3.32 1.11 -15.81
CA ARG A 151 -2.23 1.13 -16.79
C ARG A 151 -1.47 2.45 -16.88
N ALA A 152 -2.14 3.58 -16.64
CA ALA A 152 -1.47 4.88 -16.63
C ALA A 152 -0.50 5.00 -15.46
N LEU A 153 -0.86 4.49 -14.29
CA LEU A 153 0.04 4.40 -13.13
C LEU A 153 1.19 3.44 -13.38
N VAL A 154 0.96 2.30 -14.04
CA VAL A 154 2.04 1.37 -14.44
C VAL A 154 3.03 2.05 -15.37
N ALA A 155 2.57 2.77 -16.39
CA ALA A 155 3.45 3.52 -17.29
C ALA A 155 4.27 4.58 -16.53
N GLN A 156 3.65 5.29 -15.59
CA GLN A 156 4.34 6.25 -14.71
C GLN A 156 5.39 5.57 -13.81
N LEU A 157 5.13 4.36 -13.31
CA LEU A 157 6.11 3.57 -12.56
C LEU A 157 7.25 3.09 -13.45
N SER A 158 7.00 2.79 -14.73
CA SER A 158 8.05 2.47 -15.69
C SER A 158 9.00 3.66 -15.90
N GLU A 159 8.46 4.87 -16.03
CA GLU A 159 9.29 6.07 -16.10
C GLU A 159 10.03 6.34 -14.78
N TRP A 160 9.42 6.02 -13.64
CA TRP A 160 10.08 6.07 -12.35
C TRP A 160 11.25 5.09 -12.24
N GLU A 161 11.14 3.89 -12.83
CA GLU A 161 12.24 2.93 -12.90
C GLU A 161 13.48 3.54 -13.54
N LYS A 162 13.30 4.30 -14.63
CA LYS A 162 14.37 5.05 -15.29
C LYS A 162 15.03 6.08 -14.37
N VAL A 163 14.24 6.75 -13.52
CA VAL A 163 14.78 7.72 -12.56
C VAL A 163 15.60 7.02 -11.46
N VAL A 164 15.17 5.83 -11.03
CA VAL A 164 15.82 5.07 -9.96
C VAL A 164 17.08 4.34 -10.46
N LEU A 165 17.02 3.70 -11.63
CA LEU A 165 18.07 2.80 -12.14
C LEU A 165 18.90 3.39 -13.29
N GLY A 166 18.45 4.50 -13.88
CA GLY A 166 19.03 5.09 -15.09
C GLY A 166 18.51 4.49 -16.40
N ASP A 167 17.74 3.40 -16.36
CA ASP A 167 17.17 2.73 -17.53
C ASP A 167 15.82 2.06 -17.21
N ILE A 168 15.03 1.76 -18.25
CA ILE A 168 13.78 1.01 -18.16
C ILE A 168 14.08 -0.45 -18.51
N VAL A 169 13.89 -1.33 -17.53
CA VAL A 169 14.19 -2.77 -17.64
C VAL A 169 12.91 -3.60 -17.68
N THR A 170 11.83 -3.12 -17.05
CA THR A 170 10.57 -3.85 -16.96
C THR A 170 9.74 -3.68 -18.23
N ASP A 171 9.42 -4.79 -18.89
CA ASP A 171 8.46 -4.81 -20.00
C ASP A 171 7.01 -4.70 -19.47
N ILE A 172 6.43 -3.51 -19.58
CA ILE A 172 5.06 -3.21 -19.16
C ILE A 172 3.99 -3.62 -20.17
N LEU A 173 4.37 -4.17 -21.33
CA LEU A 173 3.41 -4.73 -22.30
C LEU A 173 2.98 -6.15 -21.91
N ASP A 174 3.70 -6.79 -20.99
CA ASP A 174 3.29 -8.06 -20.38
C ASP A 174 1.89 -7.91 -19.75
N PRO A 175 0.93 -8.80 -20.06
CA PRO A 175 -0.44 -8.73 -19.55
C PRO A 175 -0.56 -8.88 -18.02
N LEU A 176 0.52 -9.21 -17.33
CA LEU A 176 0.60 -9.23 -15.86
C LEU A 176 0.50 -7.84 -15.22
N TYR A 177 0.72 -6.77 -15.99
CA TYR A 177 0.70 -5.37 -15.52
C TYR A 177 -0.57 -4.60 -15.93
#